data_AF-A0A7Y5G4D8-F1
#
_entry.id   AF-A0A7Y5G4D8-F1
#
_cell.length_a   1.000
_cell.length_b   1.000
_cell.length_c   1.000
_cell.angle_alpha   90.00
_cell.angle_beta   90.00
_cell.angle_gamma   90.00
#
_symmetry.space_group_name_H-M   'P 1'
#
loop_
_entity.id
_entity.type
_entity.pdbx_description
1 polymer ?
#
loop_
_entity_poly.entity_id
_entity_poly.type
_entity_poly.pdbx_seq_one_letter_code
_entity_poly.pdbx_strand_id
1 'polypeptide(L)' 'MKSLTEYLWFNTPHRRDYLNITDQVAALVAKSGVQEGLVLVAAQHITASVFINDNE' A
#
# COMPACT_ATOMS: atom_id res chain seq x y z
N MET A 1 -16.71 10.42 -11.14
CA MET A 1 -16.01 9.89 -9.95
C MET A 1 -14.71 9.26 -10.43
N LYS A 2 -13.56 9.69 -9.90
CA LYS A 2 -12.27 9.08 -10.26
C LYS A 2 -12.01 7.91 -9.31
N SER A 3 -11.42 6.84 -9.83
CA SER A 3 -10.93 5.72 -9.04
C SER A 3 -9.64 5.20 -9.67
N LEU A 4 -8.76 4.65 -8.84
CA LEU A 4 -7.55 3.97 -9.25
C LEU A 4 -7.41 2.72 -8.39
N THR A 5 -7.18 1.58 -9.05
CA THR A 5 -6.89 0.30 -8.39
C THR A 5 -5.57 -0.21 -8.92
N GLU A 6 -4.65 -0.55 -8.02
CA GLU A 6 -3.33 -1.06 -8.35
C GLU A 6 -2.97 -2.19 -7.38
N TYR A 7 -2.18 -3.14 -7.87
CA TYR A 7 -1.74 -4.30 -7.09
C TYR A 7 -0.23 -4.23 -6.89
N LEU A 8 0.19 -4.13 -5.63
CA LEU A 8 1.60 -4.21 -5.26
C LEU A 8 1.93 -5.67 -4.93
N TRP A 9 2.94 -6.20 -5.62
CA TRP A 9 3.39 -7.59 -5.46
C TRP A 9 4.73 -7.61 -4.73
N PHE A 10 4.84 -8.51 -3.76
CA PHE A 10 6.03 -8.63 -2.92
C PHE A 10 6.48 -10.08 -2.86
N ASN A 11 7.78 -10.29 -2.90
CA ASN A 11 8.42 -11.57 -2.60
C ASN A 11 9.49 -11.32 -1.54
N THR A 12 9.24 -11.81 -0.33
CA THR A 12 10.08 -11.55 0.84
C THR A 12 11.05 -12.72 1.05
N PRO A 13 12.35 -12.47 1.26
CA PRO A 13 13.33 -13.54 1.43
C PRO A 13 13.19 -14.27 2.78
N HIS A 14 12.55 -13.65 3.77
CA HIS A 14 12.33 -14.26 5.09
C HIS A 14 10.86 -14.58 5.33
N ARG A 15 10.62 -15.42 6.34
CA ARG A 15 9.27 -15.77 6.80
C ARG A 15 8.50 -14.57 7.36
N ARG A 16 9.21 -13.57 7.87
CA ARG A 16 8.66 -12.31 8.41
C ARG A 16 9.58 -11.18 7.98
N ASP A 17 9.03 -10.23 7.25
CA ASP A 17 9.70 -9.02 6.82
C ASP A 17 8.73 -7.84 6.98
N TYR A 18 9.28 -6.67 7.29
CA TYR A 18 8.54 -5.41 7.29
C TYR A 18 8.95 -4.61 6.06
N LEU A 19 7.98 -4.24 5.23
CA LEU A 19 8.20 -3.48 4.00
C LEU A 19 7.54 -2.11 4.14
N ASN A 20 8.33 -1.04 4.03
CA ASN A 20 7.79 0.31 3.97
C ASN A 20 7.32 0.60 2.53
N ILE A 21 6.01 0.80 2.36
CA ILE A 21 5.36 1.04 1.06
C ILE A 21 4.81 2.47 0.92
N THR A 22 5.17 3.37 1.85
CA THR A 22 4.62 4.74 1.92
C THR A 22 4.79 5.50 0.61
N ASP A 23 5.99 5.47 0.02
CA ASP A 23 6.29 6.18 -1.24
C ASP A 23 5.53 5.59 -2.44
N GLN A 24 5.35 4.27 -2.47
CA GLN A 24 4.58 3.61 -3.53
C GLN A 24 3.12 4.03 -3.46
N VAL A 25 2.52 4.02 -2.25
CA VAL A 25 1.14 4.48 -2.06
C VAL A 25 0.99 5.96 -2.39
N ALA A 26 1.93 6.82 -1.97
CA ALA A 26 1.91 8.25 -2.26
C ALA A 26 1.96 8.54 -3.78
N ALA A 27 2.79 7.82 -4.53
CA ALA A 27 2.84 7.91 -5.99
C ALA A 27 1.51 7.51 -6.63
N LEU A 28 0.83 6.49 -6.10
CA LEU A 28 -0.50 6.08 -6.58
C LEU A 28 -1.58 7.10 -6.27
N VAL A 29 -1.54 7.72 -5.09
CA VAL A 29 -2.45 8.83 -4.73
C VAL A 29 -2.27 9.98 -5.71
N ALA A 30 -1.03 10.41 -5.97
CA ALA A 30 -0.74 11.45 -6.96
C ALA A 30 -1.23 11.06 -8.37
N LYS A 31 -0.94 9.83 -8.81
CA LYS A 31 -1.39 9.29 -10.11
C LYS A 31 -2.91 9.26 -10.24
N SER A 32 -3.65 8.99 -9.15
CA SER A 32 -5.11 8.92 -9.18
C SER A 32 -5.78 10.24 -9.55
N GLY A 33 -5.12 11.37 -9.27
CA GLY A 33 -5.68 12.71 -9.47
C GLY A 33 -6.96 12.98 -8.67
N VAL A 34 -7.24 12.19 -7.63
CA VAL A 34 -8.28 12.45 -6.62
C VAL A 34 -7.77 13.54 -5.68
N GLN A 35 -8.52 14.63 -5.55
CA GLN A 35 -8.14 15.75 -4.67
C GLN A 35 -8.64 15.54 -3.23
N GLU A 36 -9.86 15.03 -3.09
CA GLU A 36 -10.50 14.73 -1.81
C GLU A 36 -11.16 13.35 -1.90
N GLY A 37 -10.86 12.44 -0.97
CA GLY A 37 -11.37 11.07 -1.03
C GLY A 37 -10.76 10.11 -0.01
N LEU A 38 -10.90 8.82 -0.28
CA LEU A 38 -10.41 7.74 0.57
C LEU A 38 -9.41 6.87 -0.20
N VAL A 39 -8.43 6.34 0.53
CA VAL A 39 -7.45 5.37 0.02
C VAL A 39 -7.55 4.12 0.89
N LEU A 40 -7.81 2.98 0.26
CA LEU A 40 -7.81 1.67 0.91
C LEU A 40 -6.53 0.93 0.54
N VAL A 41 -5.75 0.55 1.54
CA VAL A 41 -4.55 -0.30 1.38
C VAL A 41 -4.76 -1.56 2.20
N ALA A 42 -4.87 -2.71 1.54
CA ALA A 42 -5.21 -3.97 2.19
C ALA A 42 -4.36 -5.12 1.62
N ALA A 43 -3.94 -6.03 2.49
CA ALA A 43 -3.30 -7.27 2.08
C ALA A 43 -4.37 -8.25 1.54
N GLN A 44 -4.14 -8.80 0.35
CA GLN A 44 -5.01 -9.82 -0.26
C GLN A 44 -4.71 -11.25 0.23
N HIS A 45 -3.73 -11.39 1.13
CA HIS A 45 -3.35 -12.66 1.76
C HIS A 45 -3.63 -12.63 3.26
N ILE A 46 -4.24 -13.70 3.79
CA ILE A 46 -4.64 -13.80 5.21
C ILE A 46 -3.48 -13.96 6.19
N THR A 47 -2.26 -14.16 5.69
CA THR A 47 -1.02 -14.28 6.48
C THR A 47 -0.13 -13.05 6.35
N ALA A 48 -0.63 -11.97 5.75
CA ALA A 48 0.03 -10.67 5.64
C ALA A 48 -0.88 -9.58 6.24
N SER A 49 -0.31 -8.41 6.51
CA SER A 49 -1.08 -7.29 7.04
C SER A 49 -0.51 -5.97 6.53
N VAL A 50 -1.38 -4.97 6.43
CA VAL A 50 -1.00 -3.58 6.21
C VAL A 50 -1.31 -2.85 7.50
N PHE A 51 -0.32 -2.13 8.02
CA PHE A 51 -0.46 -1.33 9.23
C PHE A 51 0.35 -0.05 9.09
N ILE A 52 0.09 0.91 9.98
CA ILE A 52 0.81 2.19 10.03
C ILE A 52 1.53 2.24 11.37
N ASN A 53 2.83 2.47 11.32
CA ASN A 53 3.67 2.78 12.46
C ASN A 53 4.90 3.56 11.98
N ASP A 54 5.70 4.07 12.91
CA ASP A 54 7.00 4.66 12.58
C ASP A 54 7.95 3.61 11.98
N ASN A 55 8.90 4.07 11.16
CA ASN A 55 9.90 3.23 10.49
C ASN A 55 11.29 3.51 11.09
N GLU A 56 11.44 3.17 12.37
CA GLU A 56 12.67 3.27 13.17
C GLU A 56 13.39 1.93 13.31
#